data_AF-A0A7X0C190-F1
#
_entry.id   AF-A0A7X0C190-F1
#
_cell.length_a   1.000
_cell.length_b   1.000
_cell.length_c   1.000
_cell.angle_alpha   90.00
_cell.angle_beta   90.00
_cell.angle_gamma   90.00
#
_symmetry.space_group_name_H-M   'P 1'
#
loop_
_entity.id
_entity.type
_entity.pdbx_description
1 polymer ?
#
loop_
_entity_poly.entity_id
_entity_poly.type
_entity_poly.pdbx_seq_one_letter_code
_entity_poly.pdbx_strand_id
1 'polypeptide(L)' 'MMRLTVAENDQLVARLSHEQGRRLADSGVVQARPSPFDTELWELAPQGKVGVARVGDVEVWVTPKLVL' A
#
# COMPACT_ATOMS: atom_id res chain seq x y z
N MET A 1 8.21 7.76 -9.81
CA MET A 1 6.76 7.53 -9.59
C MET A 1 6.54 6.02 -9.61
N MET A 2 6.02 5.47 -8.52
CA MET A 2 5.83 4.02 -8.34
C MET A 2 4.34 3.69 -8.23
N ARG A 3 3.92 2.58 -8.86
CA ARG A 3 2.54 2.07 -8.76
C ARG A 3 2.48 0.85 -7.87
N LEU A 4 1.51 0.82 -6.98
CA LEU A 4 1.16 -0.33 -6.14
C LEU A 4 -0.28 -0.73 -6.38
N THR A 5 -0.51 -2.03 -6.58
CA THR A 5 -1.86 -2.58 -6.73
C THR A 5 -2.12 -3.52 -5.57
N VAL A 6 -3.17 -3.22 -4.80
CA VAL A 6 -3.57 -4.00 -3.62
C VAL A 6 -5.02 -4.44 -3.84
N ALA A 7 -5.30 -5.74 -3.77
CA ALA A 7 -6.69 -6.20 -3.82
C ALA A 7 -7.36 -5.94 -2.46
N GLU A 8 -8.65 -5.61 -2.46
CA GLU A 8 -9.44 -5.17 -1.29
C GLU A 8 -9.37 -6.08 -0.04
N ASN A 9 -8.94 -7.33 -0.16
CA ASN A 9 -8.77 -8.27 0.96
C ASN A 9 -7.40 -8.95 0.98
N ASP A 10 -6.41 -8.41 0.27
CA ASP A 10 -5.08 -9.01 0.15
C ASP A 10 -4.00 -8.11 0.76
N GLN A 11 -2.88 -8.71 1.11
CA GLN A 11 -1.69 -8.01 1.56
C GLN A 11 -0.67 -7.93 0.43
N LEU A 12 -0.08 -6.76 0.26
CA LEU A 12 1.04 -6.54 -0.64
C LEU A 12 2.30 -6.30 0.17
N VAL A 13 3.38 -7.01 -0.17
CA VAL A 13 4.72 -6.66 0.29
C VAL A 13 5.43 -5.92 -0.83
N ALA A 14 5.91 -4.71 -0.55
CA ALA A 14 6.60 -3.87 -1.50
C ALA A 14 7.89 -3.29 -0.90
N ARG A 15 8.92 -3.13 -1.75
CA ARG A 15 10.07 -2.30 -1.38
C ARG A 15 9.68 -0.84 -1.42
N LEU A 16 9.87 -0.13 -0.31
CA LEU A 16 9.61 1.29 -0.18
C LEU A 16 10.76 1.96 0.54
N SER A 17 11.06 3.22 0.17
CA SER A 17 11.86 4.05 1.07
C SER A 17 11.11 4.24 2.40
N HIS A 18 11.85 4.48 3.48
CA HIS A 18 11.24 4.73 4.79
C HIS A 18 10.24 5.90 4.74
N GLU A 19 10.55 6.94 3.96
CA GLU A 19 9.68 8.09 3.76
C GLU A 19 8.38 7.72 3.02
N GLN A 20 8.46 6.93 1.95
CA GLN A 20 7.28 6.48 1.21
C GLN A 20 6.35 5.64 2.09
N GLY A 21 6.90 4.68 2.83
CA GLY A 21 6.13 3.84 3.74
C GLY A 21 5.46 4.65 4.85
N ARG A 22 6.17 5.61 5.45
CA ARG A 22 5.61 6.53 6.45
C ARG A 22 4.47 7.37 5.90
N ARG A 23 4.65 8.02 4.74
CA ARG A 23 3.58 8.81 4.11
C ARG A 23 2.34 7.96 3.83
N LEU A 24 2.51 6.72 3.38
CA LEU A 24 1.39 5.80 3.17
C LEU A 24 0.67 5.48 4.49
N ALA A 25 1.42 5.18 5.55
CA ALA A 25 0.84 4.91 6.88
C ALA A 25 0.02 6.11 7.40
N ASP A 26 0.55 7.32 7.24
CA ASP A 26 -0.10 8.55 7.71
C ASP A 26 -1.30 8.96 6.84
N SER A 27 -1.37 8.50 5.58
CA SER A 27 -2.43 8.86 4.63
C SER A 27 -3.79 8.23 4.94
N GLY A 28 -3.82 7.09 5.64
CA GLY A 28 -5.03 6.30 5.85
C GLY A 28 -5.62 5.64 4.59
N VAL A 29 -4.96 5.75 3.43
CA VAL A 29 -5.39 5.08 2.18
C VAL A 29 -5.24 3.55 2.30
N VAL A 30 -4.11 3.14 2.86
CA VAL A 30 -3.78 1.74 3.19
C VAL A 30 -3.23 1.71 4.60
N GLN A 31 -3.35 0.56 5.28
CA GLN A 31 -2.45 0.26 6.39
C GLN A 31 -1.08 -0.02 5.80
N ALA A 32 -0.05 0.61 6.35
CA ALA A 32 1.32 0.38 5.95
C ALA A 32 2.18 0.19 7.19
N ARG A 33 2.92 -0.93 7.25
CA ARG A 33 3.86 -1.23 8.33
C ARG A 33 5.18 -1.74 7.76
N PRO A 34 6.33 -1.37 8.36
CA PRO A 34 7.60 -1.96 7.97
C PRO A 34 7.62 -3.45 8.32
N SER A 35 8.26 -4.26 7.48
CA SER A 35 8.52 -5.67 7.77
C SER A 35 9.44 -5.79 8.99
N PRO A 36 9.18 -6.72 9.91
CA PRO A 36 10.07 -6.97 11.03
C PRO A 36 11.39 -7.65 10.61
N PHE A 37 11.49 -8.13 9.38
CA PHE A 37 12.64 -8.89 8.88
C PHE A 37 13.54 -8.09 7.91
N ASP A 38 13.00 -7.07 7.24
CA ASP A 38 13.73 -6.23 6.28
C ASP A 38 13.18 -4.79 6.32
N THR A 39 14.02 -3.81 6.66
CA THR A 39 13.62 -2.40 6.81
C THR A 39 13.27 -1.71 5.51
N GLU A 40 13.62 -2.29 4.36
CA GLU A 40 13.22 -1.80 3.04
C GLU A 40 11.88 -2.37 2.58
N LEU A 41 11.39 -3.43 3.23
CA LEU A 41 10.11 -4.05 2.90
C LEU A 41 9.00 -3.48 3.78
N TRP A 42 7.86 -3.23 3.14
CA TRP A 42 6.66 -2.75 3.79
C TRP A 42 5.50 -3.64 3.42
N GLU A 43 4.72 -3.99 4.44
CA GLU A 43 3.48 -4.73 4.31
C GLU A 43 2.33 -3.73 4.24
N LEU A 44 1.51 -3.87 3.21
CA LEU A 44 0.42 -2.97 2.86
C LEU A 44 -0.89 -3.75 2.84
N ALA A 45 -1.93 -3.21 3.47
CA ALA A 45 -3.28 -3.74 3.44
C ALA A 45 -4.30 -2.62 3.14
N PRO A 46 -5.35 -2.89 2.37
CA PRO A 46 -6.38 -1.90 2.08
C PRO A 46 -7.20 -1.57 3.33
N GLN A 47 -7.66 -0.33 3.46
CA GLN A 47 -8.56 0.10 4.56
C GLN A 47 -10.03 0.12 4.15
N GLY A 48 -10.48 -0.87 3.37
CA GLY A 48 -11.89 -1.04 3.00
C GLY A 48 -12.44 -0.03 1.99
N LYS A 49 -11.56 0.70 1.28
CA LYS A 49 -11.95 1.59 0.18
C LYS A 49 -11.34 1.08 -1.13
N VAL A 50 -12.17 0.91 -2.14
CA VAL A 50 -11.77 0.63 -3.53
C VAL A 50 -11.57 1.96 -4.28
N GLY A 51 -10.54 2.04 -5.12
CA GLY A 51 -10.25 3.22 -5.93
C GLY A 51 -8.76 3.47 -6.15
N VAL A 52 -8.44 4.65 -6.66
CA VAL A 52 -7.06 5.09 -6.90
C VAL A 52 -6.76 6.31 -6.04
N ALA A 53 -5.62 6.30 -5.37
CA ALA A 53 -5.14 7.42 -4.58
C ALA A 53 -3.67 7.69 -4.86
N ARG A 54 -3.26 8.95 -4.76
CA ARG A 54 -1.87 9.37 -4.86
C ARG A 54 -1.40 9.91 -3.53
N VAL A 55 -0.30 9.36 -3.03
CA VAL A 55 0.36 9.78 -1.79
C VAL A 55 1.81 10.11 -2.13
N GLY A 56 2.09 11.41 -2.26
CA GLY A 56 3.38 11.88 -2.78
C GLY A 56 3.66 11.34 -4.18
N ASP A 57 4.73 10.56 -4.31
CA ASP A 57 5.22 9.94 -5.54
C ASP A 57 4.76 8.48 -5.74
N VAL A 58 3.92 7.96 -4.83
CA VAL A 58 3.32 6.63 -4.89
C VAL A 58 1.85 6.73 -5.30
N GLU A 59 1.47 5.93 -6.30
CA GLU A 59 0.08 5.77 -6.72
C GLU A 59 -0.42 4.39 -6.30
N VAL A 60 -1.45 4.37 -5.45
CA VAL A 60 -2.05 3.15 -4.90
C VAL A 60 -3.37 2.89 -5.59
N TRP A 61 -3.49 1.69 -6.16
CA TRP A 61 -4.70 1.17 -6.77
C TRP A 61 -5.26 0.08 -5.85
N VAL A 62 -6.37 0.38 -5.18
CA VAL A 62 -7.13 -0.63 -4.45
C VAL A 62 -8.22 -1.16 -5.35
N THR A 63 -8.10 -2.39 -5.81
CA THR A 63 -9.06 -3.00 -6.73
C THR A 63 -10.06 -3.89 -5.97
N PRO A 64 -11.33 -3.91 -6.38
CA PRO A 64 -12.31 -4.80 -5.75
C PRO A 64 -11.88 -6.25 -5.98
N LYS A 65 -12.30 -7.15 -5.10
CA LYS A 65 -12.09 -8.58 -5.33
C LYS A 65 -12.84 -9.00 -6.59
N LEU A 66 -12.12 -9.45 -7.62
CA LEU A 66 -12.77 -10.14 -8.74
C LEU A 66 -13.11 -11.56 -8.26
N VAL A 67 -14.40 -11.84 -8.15
CA VAL A 67 -14.91 -13.21 -8.03
C VAL A 67 -14.97 -13.72 -9.47
N LEU A 68 -14.01 -14.57 -9.85
CA LEU A 68 -14.11 -15.40 -11.05
C LEU A 68 -15.00 -16.61 -10.75
#